data_AF-A0A4R9VBY1-F1
#
_entry.id   AF-A0A4R9VBY1-F1
#
_cell.length_a   1.000
_cell.length_b   1.000
_cell.length_c   1.000
_cell.angle_alpha   90.00
_cell.angle_beta   90.00
_cell.angle_gamma   90.00
#
_symmetry.space_group_name_H-M   'P 1'
#
loop_
_entity.id
_entity.type
_entity.pdbx_description
1 polymer ?
#
loop_
_entity_poly.entity_id
_entity_poly.type
_entity_poly.pdbx_seq_one_letter_code
_entity_poly.pdbx_strand_id
1 'polypeptide(L)'
;IPQAISGGVCPFPTLEAACNTVIATIQMGIPVARIELVNALQMRAMKNYSKLDYPESPCLFVEFHGSDAGVAEQAETFGMIAEENGGGPFLW
;
A
#
# COMPACT_ATOMS: atom_id res chain seq x y z
N ILE A 1 21.95 6.67 3.96
CA ILE A 1 20.74 7.39 3.51
C ILE A 1 20.35 6.75 2.18
N PRO A 2 19.09 6.30 1.98
CA PRO A 2 18.68 5.67 0.73
C PRO A 2 18.76 6.66 -0.43
N GLN A 3 18.97 6.16 -1.65
CA GLN A 3 19.01 6.99 -2.86
C GLN A 3 17.59 7.46 -3.24
N ALA A 4 16.60 6.58 -3.08
CA ALA A 4 15.19 6.82 -3.37
C ALA A 4 14.29 6.35 -2.21
N ILE A 5 13.21 7.10 -1.98
CA ILE A 5 12.11 6.76 -1.10
C ILE A 5 10.82 6.96 -1.91
N SER A 6 10.03 5.91 -2.11
CA SER A 6 8.66 6.06 -2.65
C SER A 6 7.64 5.55 -1.66
N GLY A 7 6.55 6.29 -1.54
CA GLY A 7 5.40 5.93 -0.73
C GLY A 7 4.19 5.74 -1.63
N GLY A 8 3.38 4.72 -1.35
CA GLY A 8 2.18 4.44 -2.11
C GLY A 8 0.96 4.13 -1.27
N VAL A 9 -0.21 4.27 -1.89
CA VAL A 9 -1.53 4.10 -1.27
C VAL A 9 -2.38 3.19 -2.15
N CYS A 10 -2.95 2.14 -1.55
CA CYS A 10 -3.83 1.20 -2.24
C CYS A 10 -5.10 0.95 -1.43
N PRO A 11 -6.30 1.31 -1.94
CA PRO A 11 -7.56 1.00 -1.29
C PRO A 11 -7.99 -0.45 -1.58
N PHE A 12 -8.71 -1.07 -0.64
CA PHE A 12 -9.20 -2.45 -0.76
C PHE A 12 -10.70 -2.54 -0.48
N PRO A 13 -11.41 -3.50 -1.10
CA PRO A 13 -12.85 -3.69 -0.88
C PRO A 13 -13.16 -4.26 0.52
N THR A 14 -12.24 -5.04 1.10
CA THR A 14 -12.40 -5.65 2.42
C THR A 14 -11.08 -5.62 3.21
N LEU A 15 -11.18 -5.74 4.54
CA LEU A 15 -10.00 -5.85 5.40
C LEU A 15 -9.20 -7.13 5.11
N GLU A 16 -9.91 -8.21 4.79
CA GLU A 16 -9.32 -9.49 4.42
C GLU A 16 -8.47 -9.39 3.15
N ALA A 17 -8.96 -8.71 2.11
CA ALA A 17 -8.20 -8.46 0.88
C ALA A 17 -6.89 -7.69 1.14
N ALA A 18 -6.96 -6.65 1.99
CA ALA A 18 -5.77 -5.91 2.42
C ALA A 18 -4.78 -6.81 3.19
N CYS A 19 -5.27 -7.61 4.15
CA CYS A 19 -4.42 -8.54 4.91
C CYS A 19 -3.76 -9.59 4.00
N ASN A 20 -4.50 -10.18 3.05
CA ASN A 20 -3.97 -11.17 2.12
C ASN A 20 -2.87 -10.56 1.24
N THR A 21 -3.03 -9.31 0.80
CA THR A 21 -2.00 -8.56 0.08
C THR A 21 -0.72 -8.40 0.91
N VAL A 22 -0.85 -8.03 2.19
CA VAL A 22 0.30 -7.91 3.11
C VAL A 22 1.01 -9.26 3.27
N ILE A 23 0.25 -10.35 3.46
CA ILE A 23 0.79 -11.70 3.60
C ILE A 23 1.56 -12.10 2.34
N ALA A 24 0.96 -11.93 1.16
CA ALA A 24 1.59 -12.27 -0.12
C ALA A 24 2.86 -11.44 -0.37
N THR A 25 2.81 -10.13 -0.08
CA THR A 25 3.97 -9.22 -0.18
C THR A 25 5.15 -9.73 0.65
N ILE A 26 4.90 -10.14 1.89
CA ILE A 26 5.92 -10.69 2.80
C ILE A 26 6.42 -12.06 2.30
N GLN A 27 5.52 -12.94 1.85
CA GLN A 27 5.86 -14.27 1.36
C GLN A 27 6.69 -14.24 0.08
N MET A 28 6.46 -13.26 -0.79
CA MET A 28 7.24 -13.02 -1.99
C MET A 28 8.58 -12.33 -1.70
N GLY A 29 8.83 -11.96 -0.44
CA GLY A 29 10.10 -11.35 -0.02
C GLY A 29 10.30 -9.94 -0.55
N ILE A 30 9.22 -9.21 -0.87
CA ILE A 30 9.33 -7.81 -1.31
C ILE A 30 9.86 -6.97 -0.15
N PRO A 31 11.00 -6.28 -0.29
CA PRO A 31 11.59 -5.48 0.77
C PRO A 31 10.83 -4.15 0.94
N VAL A 32 9.67 -4.20 1.59
CA VAL A 32 8.96 -3.01 2.05
C VAL A 32 9.72 -2.39 3.23
N ALA A 33 9.90 -1.07 3.20
CA ALA A 33 10.41 -0.34 4.35
C ALA A 33 9.34 -0.21 5.44
N ARG A 34 8.09 0.08 5.02
CA ARG A 34 6.91 0.14 5.88
C ARG A 34 5.66 -0.31 5.13
N ILE A 35 4.73 -0.89 5.87
CA ILE A 35 3.37 -1.19 5.39
C ILE A 35 2.39 -0.99 6.54
N GLU A 36 1.45 -0.08 6.36
CA GLU A 36 0.45 0.31 7.35
C GLU A 36 -0.94 -0.02 6.83
N LEU A 37 -1.67 -0.82 7.61
CA LEU A 37 -3.06 -1.14 7.32
C LEU A 37 -3.98 -0.16 8.06
N VAL A 38 -4.86 0.50 7.32
CA VAL A 38 -5.84 1.45 7.83
C VAL A 38 -7.23 0.93 7.48
N ASN A 39 -8.06 0.65 8.48
CA ASN A 39 -9.42 0.19 8.24
C ASN A 39 -10.36 1.35 7.81
N ALA A 40 -11.56 1.02 7.35
CA ALA A 40 -12.53 2.01 6.87
C ALA A 40 -12.89 3.08 7.93
N LEU A 41 -12.98 2.71 9.20
CA LEU A 41 -13.29 3.66 10.28
C LEU A 41 -12.15 4.67 10.49
N GLN A 42 -10.90 4.20 10.45
CA GLN A 42 -9.72 5.05 10.52
C GLN A 42 -9.59 5.93 9.27
N MET A 43 -9.82 5.39 8.07
CA MET A 43 -9.83 6.18 6.82
C MET A 43 -10.87 7.29 6.86
N ARG A 44 -12.09 7.01 7.34
CA ARG A 44 -13.11 8.03 7.55
C ARG A 44 -12.66 9.12 8.54
N ALA A 45 -12.03 8.73 9.65
CA ALA A 45 -11.50 9.69 10.62
C ALA A 45 -10.41 10.59 9.99
N MET A 46 -9.47 10.00 9.25
CA MET A 46 -8.40 10.72 8.55
C MET A 46 -8.95 11.64 7.46
N LYS A 47 -9.95 11.19 6.70
CA LYS A 47 -10.63 12.02 5.69
C LYS A 47 -11.33 13.22 6.33
N ASN A 48 -12.03 13.02 7.44
CA ASN A 48 -12.75 14.09 8.14
C ASN A 48 -11.81 15.13 8.73
N TYR A 49 -10.68 14.69 9.31
CA TYR A 49 -9.69 15.57 9.95
C TYR A 49 -8.75 16.22 8.92
N SER A 50 -8.10 15.43 8.08
CA SER A 50 -7.05 15.86 7.16
C SER A 50 -7.53 16.19 5.74
N LYS A 51 -8.83 16.05 5.44
CA LYS A 51 -9.44 16.35 4.13
C LYS A 51 -8.82 15.58 2.96
N LEU A 52 -8.48 14.31 3.19
CA LEU A 52 -7.90 13.43 2.18
C LEU A 52 -8.91 13.05 1.09
N ASP A 53 -8.44 12.95 -0.16
CA ASP A 53 -9.26 12.53 -1.29
C ASP A 53 -9.10 11.03 -1.62
N TYR A 54 -9.26 10.20 -0.59
CA TYR A 54 -9.25 8.74 -0.70
C TYR A 54 -10.64 8.16 -0.40
N PRO A 55 -10.96 6.95 -0.90
CA PRO A 55 -12.20 6.25 -0.52
C PRO A 55 -12.22 5.92 0.98
N GLU A 56 -13.41 5.90 1.58
CA GLU A 56 -13.62 5.44 2.96
C GLU A 56 -13.66 3.90 3.03
N SER A 57 -12.60 3.26 2.56
CA SER A 57 -12.43 1.81 2.53
C SER A 57 -11.20 1.40 3.33
N PRO A 58 -10.99 0.10 3.63
CA PRO A 58 -9.67 -0.38 4.03
C PRO A 58 -8.59 0.08 3.03
N CYS A 59 -7.40 0.40 3.52
CA CYS A 59 -6.32 0.94 2.72
C CYS A 59 -4.96 0.47 3.26
N LEU A 60 -4.03 0.18 2.35
CA LEU A 60 -2.62 -0.01 2.68
C LEU A 60 -1.84 1.25 2.29
N PHE A 61 -0.99 1.70 3.20
CA PHE A 61 0.04 2.71 2.93
C PHE A 61 1.39 2.01 2.98
N VAL A 62 2.18 2.11 1.92
CA VAL A 62 3.41 1.35 1.74
C VAL A 62 4.56 2.30 1.47
N GLU A 63 5.76 1.97 1.92
CA GLU A 63 6.98 2.72 1.63
C GLU A 63 8.09 1.76 1.23
N PHE A 64 8.88 2.16 0.24
CA PHE A 64 10.04 1.43 -0.29
C PHE A 64 11.28 2.30 -0.23
N HIS A 65 12.42 1.70 0.09
CA HIS A 65 13.73 2.37 0.14
C HIS A 65 14.73 1.62 -0.72
N GLY A 66 15.52 2.32 -1.52
CA GLY A 66 16.51 1.68 -2.38
C GLY A 66 17.16 2.61 -3.38
N SER A 67 17.60 2.04 -4.50
CA SER A 67 17.87 2.78 -5.73
C SER A 67 16.55 3.11 -6.44
N ASP A 68 16.56 4.07 -7.36
CA ASP A 68 15.36 4.42 -8.13
C ASP A 68 14.77 3.19 -8.86
N ALA A 69 15.64 2.39 -9.49
CA ALA A 69 15.24 1.16 -10.18
C ALA A 69 14.69 0.10 -9.22
N GLY A 70 15.32 -0.09 -8.05
CA GLY A 70 14.86 -1.08 -7.08
C GLY A 70 13.52 -0.70 -6.44
N VAL A 71 13.33 0.59 -6.14
CA VAL A 71 12.05 1.10 -5.62
C VAL A 71 10.94 0.95 -6.65
N ALA A 72 11.21 1.25 -7.92
CA ALA A 72 10.24 1.07 -9.00
C ALA A 72 9.82 -0.40 -9.16
N GLU A 73 10.79 -1.31 -9.25
CA GLU A 73 10.54 -2.76 -9.35
C GLU A 73 9.71 -3.30 -8.18
N GLN A 74 10.05 -2.88 -6.95
CA GLN A 74 9.34 -3.31 -5.74
C GLN A 74 7.90 -2.79 -5.71
N ALA A 75 7.70 -1.53 -6.09
CA ALA A 75 6.38 -0.92 -6.10
C ALA A 75 5.49 -1.51 -7.22
N GLU A 76 6.04 -1.77 -8.40
CA GLU A 76 5.33 -2.48 -9.48
C GLU A 76 4.92 -3.89 -9.04
N THR A 77 5.85 -4.62 -8.40
CA THR A 77 5.56 -5.97 -7.90
C THR A 77 4.47 -5.95 -6.82
N PHE A 78 4.53 -5.01 -5.88
CA PHE A 78 3.47 -4.82 -4.89
C PHE A 78 2.12 -4.50 -5.56
N GLY A 79 2.12 -3.63 -6.58
CA GLY A 79 0.92 -3.28 -7.34
C GLY A 79 0.25 -4.49 -7.97
N MET A 80 1.03 -5.42 -8.54
CA MET A 80 0.51 -6.68 -9.08
C MET A 80 -0.13 -7.55 -8.00
N ILE A 81 0.52 -7.71 -6.84
CA ILE A 81 -0.05 -8.49 -5.72
C ILE A 81 -1.35 -7.85 -5.21
N ALA A 82 -1.38 -6.52 -5.10
CA ALA A 82 -2.56 -5.80 -4.69
C ALA A 82 -3.73 -6.05 -5.66
N GLU A 83 -3.49 -5.96 -6.97
CA GLU A 83 -4.49 -6.27 -8.00
C GLU A 83 -5.00 -7.72 -7.91
N GLU A 84 -4.10 -8.70 -7.74
CA GLU A 84 -4.47 -10.13 -7.59
C GLU A 84 -5.39 -10.38 -6.39
N ASN A 85 -5.26 -9.59 -5.32
CA ASN A 85 -6.08 -9.68 -4.13
C ASN A 85 -7.33 -8.76 -4.18
N GLY A 86 -7.62 -8.15 -5.33
CA GLY A 86 -8.78 -7.28 -5.52
C GLY A 86 -8.60 -5.85 -4.99
N GLY A 87 -7.36 -5.42 -4.79
CA GLY A 87 -6.99 -4.03 -4.50
C GLY A 87 -7.38 -3.10 -5.64
N GLY A 88 -7.73 -1.87 -5.27
CA GLY A 88 -7.97 -0.79 -6.22
C GLY A 88 -6.67 -0.18 -6.75
N PRO A 89 -6.75 0.95 -7.46
CA PRO A 89 -5.59 1.61 -8.04
C PRO A 89 -4.49 1.87 -7.00
N PHE A 90 -3.30 1.35 -7.25
CA PHE A 90 -2.12 1.62 -6.44
C PHE A 90 -1.39 2.85 -6.99
N LEU A 91 -1.31 3.91 -6.18
CA LEU A 91 -0.63 5.16 -6.52
C LEU A 91 0.67 5.23 -5.71
N TRP A 92 1.83 5.38 -6.35
CA TRP A 92 3.15 5.36 -5.71
C TRP A 92 4.19 6.24 -6.42
#